data_AF-A0A5B6WTC3-F1
#
_entry.id   AF-A0A5B6WTC3-F1
#
_cell.length_a   1.000
_cell.length_b   1.000
_cell.length_c   1.000
_cell.angle_alpha   90.00
_cell.angle_beta   90.00
_cell.angle_gamma   90.00
#
_symmetry.space_group_name_H-M   'P 1'
#
loop_
_entity.id
_entity.type
_entity.pdbx_description
1 polymer ?
#
loop_
_entity_poly.entity_id
_entity_poly.type
_entity_poly.pdbx_seq_one_letter_code
_entity_poly.pdbx_strand_id
1 'polypeptide(L)'
;MRYITFEGYNISMVEHSNISGTKGKSYLGFLPRGIQKEIHQSTKHKEFLELKQGHMTVTKYEREFVRLSKYARECVSTEAIMCKRFEDGLNEDITLLVGILELK
;
A
#
# COMPACT_ATOMS: atom_id res chain seq x y z
N MET A 1 11.05 -6.04 34.57
CA MET A 1 10.03 -6.08 33.49
C MET A 1 8.83 -5.26 33.93
N ARG A 2 8.41 -4.28 33.12
CA ARG A 2 7.17 -3.53 33.35
C ARG A 2 6.33 -3.64 32.09
N TYR A 3 5.09 -4.08 32.26
CA TYR A 3 4.11 -4.19 31.18
C TYR A 3 3.27 -2.91 31.19
N ILE A 4 3.09 -2.30 30.02
CA ILE A 4 2.16 -1.19 29.82
C ILE A 4 1.15 -1.61 28.77
N THR A 5 -0.13 -1.53 29.12
CA THR A 5 -1.29 -1.82 28.29
C THR A 5 -1.71 -0.57 27.53
N PHE A 6 -1.86 -0.66 26.21
CA PHE A 6 -2.57 0.33 25.41
C PHE A 6 -3.90 -0.31 25.01
N GLU A 7 -4.99 0.41 25.27
CA GLU A 7 -6.38 -0.03 25.15
C GLU A 7 -6.67 -0.86 23.87
N GLY A 8 -7.29 -2.03 24.05
CA GLY A 8 -7.95 -2.80 22.98
C GLY A 8 -7.14 -3.92 22.32
N TYR A 9 -5.81 -3.91 22.39
CA TYR A 9 -4.98 -4.99 21.83
C TYR A 9 -3.87 -5.34 22.82
N ASN A 10 -3.88 -6.58 23.31
CA ASN A 10 -2.81 -7.13 24.17
C ASN A 10 -1.49 -7.21 23.41
N ILE A 11 -0.79 -6.09 23.28
CA ILE A 11 0.56 -6.00 22.71
C ILE A 11 1.54 -5.98 23.89
N SER A 12 2.20 -7.10 24.15
CA SER A 12 3.23 -7.20 25.18
C SER A 12 4.51 -6.48 24.70
N MET A 13 4.82 -5.31 25.27
CA MET A 13 6.13 -4.69 25.13
C MET A 13 7.17 -5.45 25.97
N VAL A 14 8.26 -5.90 25.36
CA VAL A 14 9.46 -6.36 26.09
C VAL A 14 10.62 -5.44 25.75
N GLU A 15 11.08 -4.65 26.72
CA GLU A 15 12.31 -3.86 26.56
C GLU A 15 13.53 -4.79 26.66
N HIS A 16 14.24 -4.99 25.54
CA HIS A 16 15.57 -5.61 25.54
C HIS A 16 16.61 -4.54 25.21
N SER A 17 17.55 -4.33 26.13
CA SER A 17 18.69 -3.44 25.93
C SER A 17 19.72 -4.11 25.01
N ASN A 18 20.01 -3.51 23.86
CA ASN A 18 21.17 -3.90 23.04
C ASN A 18 22.45 -3.31 23.65
N ILE A 19 23.58 -4.00 23.46
CA ILE A 19 24.92 -3.66 24.00
C ILE A 19 25.36 -2.22 23.62
N SER A 20 24.84 -1.66 22.53
CA SER A 20 25.16 -0.32 22.03
C SER A 20 24.24 0.80 22.51
N GLY A 21 23.27 0.54 23.42
CA GLY A 21 22.43 1.59 24.00
C GLY A 21 21.46 2.30 23.03
N THR A 22 21.41 1.90 21.76
CA THR A 22 20.47 2.44 20.79
C THR A 22 19.11 1.76 20.96
N LYS A 23 18.15 2.51 21.53
CA LYS A 23 16.73 2.10 21.64
C LYS A 23 16.07 2.12 20.25
N GLY A 24 16.35 1.11 19.43
CA GLY A 24 15.66 0.88 18.17
C GLY A 24 14.30 0.24 18.42
N LYS A 25 13.21 0.98 18.17
CA LYS A 25 11.84 0.47 18.24
C LYS A 25 11.52 -0.33 16.97
N SER A 26 11.65 -1.66 17.00
CA SER A 26 11.08 -2.53 15.95
C SER A 26 9.95 -3.37 16.53
N TYR A 27 8.72 -2.92 16.28
CA TYR A 27 7.49 -3.52 16.81
C TYR A 27 6.97 -4.69 15.96
N LEU A 28 7.41 -4.84 14.71
CA LEU A 28 6.77 -5.72 13.74
C LEU A 28 7.06 -7.21 13.99
N GLY A 29 8.24 -7.54 14.50
CA GLY A 29 8.70 -8.93 14.69
C GLY A 29 8.04 -9.68 15.86
N PHE A 30 7.33 -8.97 16.74
CA PHE A 30 6.72 -9.53 17.95
C PHE A 30 5.19 -9.61 17.87
N LEU A 31 4.59 -9.13 16.79
CA LEU A 31 3.14 -9.16 16.63
C LEU A 31 2.68 -10.58 16.27
N PRO A 32 1.51 -11.02 16.76
CA PRO A 32 0.85 -12.22 16.26
C PRO A 32 0.74 -12.20 14.74
N ARG A 33 0.90 -13.36 14.08
CA ARG A 33 0.86 -13.48 12.61
C ARG A 33 -0.41 -12.86 11.99
N GLY A 34 -1.54 -12.89 12.69
CA GLY A 34 -2.79 -12.24 12.26
C GLY A 34 -2.64 -10.73 12.10
N ILE A 35 -2.09 -10.06 13.12
CA ILE A 35 -1.86 -8.60 13.11
C ILE A 35 -0.80 -8.23 12.05
N GLN A 36 0.26 -9.04 11.89
CA GLN A 36 1.24 -8.82 10.82
C GLN A 36 0.60 -8.88 9.42
N LYS A 37 -0.32 -9.82 9.20
CA LYS A 37 -1.04 -9.97 7.94
C LYS A 37 -1.97 -8.78 7.66
N GLU A 38 -2.70 -8.30 8.67
CA GLU A 38 -3.56 -7.12 8.55
C GLU A 38 -2.77 -5.86 8.22
N ILE A 39 -1.65 -5.62 8.91
CA ILE A 39 -0.76 -4.49 8.63
C ILE A 39 -0.24 -4.57 7.19
N HIS A 40 0.16 -5.76 6.73
CA HIS A 40 0.63 -5.94 5.36
C HIS A 40 -0.46 -5.63 4.33
N GLN A 41 -1.68 -6.14 4.54
CA GLN A 41 -2.82 -5.89 3.64
C GLN A 41 -3.20 -4.41 3.61
N SER A 42 -3.30 -3.76 4.77
CA SER A 42 -3.59 -2.33 4.90
C SER A 42 -2.52 -1.47 4.22
N THR A 43 -1.24 -1.85 4.38
CA THR A 43 -0.13 -1.16 3.71
C THR A 43 -0.23 -1.29 2.19
N LYS A 44 -0.50 -2.49 1.66
CA LYS A 44 -0.67 -2.72 0.21
C LYS A 44 -1.91 -2.05 -0.36
N HIS A 45 -2.99 -1.97 0.43
CA HIS A 45 -4.17 -1.20 0.08
C HIS A 45 -3.83 0.29 -0.07
N LYS A 46 -3.10 0.87 0.89
CA LYS A 46 -2.64 2.26 0.82
C LYS A 46 -1.71 2.50 -0.39
N GLU A 47 -0.76 1.60 -0.65
CA GLU A 47 0.10 1.67 -1.84
C GLU A 47 -0.71 1.72 -3.15
N PHE A 48 -1.82 0.98 -3.24
CA PHE A 48 -2.70 1.04 -4.41
C PHE A 48 -3.41 2.40 -4.56
N LEU A 49 -3.90 2.96 -3.45
CA LEU A 49 -4.59 4.25 -3.46
C LEU A 49 -3.66 5.42 -3.83
N GLU A 50 -2.37 5.31 -3.53
CA GLU A 50 -1.38 6.33 -3.85
C GLU A 50 -0.63 6.03 -5.17
N LEU A 51 -0.97 4.92 -5.85
CA LEU A 51 -0.29 4.50 -7.08
C LEU A 51 -0.56 5.48 -8.22
N LYS A 52 0.50 6.13 -8.68
CA LYS A 52 0.55 6.96 -9.88
C LYS A 52 1.67 6.47 -10.80
N GLN A 53 1.54 6.69 -12.10
CA GLN A 53 2.56 6.32 -13.07
C GLN A 53 3.90 7.01 -12.77
N GLY A 54 3.87 8.33 -12.51
CA GLY A 54 5.08 9.11 -12.27
C GLY A 54 6.10 8.92 -13.39
N HIS A 55 7.32 8.51 -13.05
CA HIS A 55 8.40 8.22 -14.01
C HIS A 55 8.41 6.78 -14.55
N MET A 56 7.41 5.96 -14.22
CA MET A 56 7.34 4.58 -14.71
C MET A 56 6.87 4.54 -16.17
N THR A 57 7.34 3.54 -16.91
CA THR A 57 6.71 3.18 -18.18
C THR A 57 5.29 2.69 -17.94
N VAL A 58 4.40 2.89 -18.92
CA VAL A 58 2.99 2.46 -18.83
C VAL A 58 2.90 0.96 -18.50
N THR A 59 3.72 0.13 -19.15
CA THR A 59 3.76 -1.33 -18.87
C THR A 59 4.17 -1.66 -17.44
N LYS A 60 5.08 -0.88 -16.83
CA LYS A 60 5.47 -1.10 -15.43
C LYS A 60 4.36 -0.64 -14.49
N TYR A 61 3.71 0.47 -14.79
CA TYR A 61 2.56 0.97 -14.05
C TYR A 61 1.39 -0.03 -14.08
N GLU A 62 1.03 -0.55 -15.26
CA GLU A 62 0.02 -1.59 -15.44
C GLU A 62 0.29 -2.83 -14.59
N ARG A 63 1.53 -3.34 -14.63
CA ARG A 63 1.89 -4.50 -13.83
C ARG A 63 1.72 -4.25 -12.33
N GLU A 64 2.14 -3.08 -11.84
CA GLU A 64 1.97 -2.71 -10.42
C GLU A 64 0.50 -2.50 -10.05
N PHE A 65 -0.27 -1.90 -10.95
CA PHE A 65 -1.71 -1.71 -10.78
C PHE A 65 -2.43 -3.05 -10.61
N VAL A 66 -2.20 -4.01 -11.51
CA VAL A 66 -2.80 -5.36 -11.42
C VAL A 66 -2.31 -6.12 -10.18
N ARG A 67 -1.02 -5.97 -9.82
CA ARG A 67 -0.45 -6.64 -8.64
C ARG A 67 -1.09 -6.14 -7.33
N LEU A 68 -1.39 -4.85 -7.25
CA LEU A 68 -1.90 -4.18 -6.06
C LEU A 68 -3.44 -4.16 -5.99
N SER A 69 -4.14 -4.26 -7.13
CA SER A 69 -5.61 -4.25 -7.19
C SER A 69 -6.28 -5.33 -6.33
N LYS A 70 -5.59 -6.47 -6.12
CA LYS A 70 -6.07 -7.55 -5.24
C LYS A 70 -6.25 -7.13 -3.77
N TYR A 71 -5.60 -6.05 -3.35
CA TYR A 71 -5.70 -5.49 -1.98
C TYR A 71 -6.72 -4.36 -1.87
N ALA A 72 -7.31 -3.91 -2.98
CA ALA A 72 -8.28 -2.82 -3.03
C ALA A 72 -9.41 -3.16 -4.02
N ARG A 73 -10.05 -4.32 -3.82
CA ARG A 73 -11.08 -4.85 -4.73
C ARG A 73 -12.29 -3.91 -4.86
N GLU A 74 -12.59 -3.15 -3.83
CA GLU A 74 -13.62 -2.10 -3.82
C GLU A 74 -13.33 -0.99 -4.85
N CYS A 75 -12.04 -0.68 -5.08
CA CYS A 75 -11.60 0.35 -6.01
C CYS A 75 -11.54 -0.13 -7.47
N VAL A 76 -11.77 -1.42 -7.72
CA VAL A 76 -11.79 -2.04 -9.05
C VAL A 76 -12.99 -2.97 -9.20
N SER A 77 -14.09 -2.61 -8.52
CA SER A 77 -15.28 -3.45 -8.39
C SER A 77 -16.00 -3.70 -9.72
N THR A 78 -15.82 -2.80 -10.69
CA THR A 78 -16.28 -2.96 -12.08
C THR A 78 -15.17 -2.59 -13.03
N GLU A 79 -15.25 -3.09 -14.27
CA GLU A 79 -14.31 -2.76 -15.33
C GLU A 79 -14.24 -1.24 -15.59
N ALA A 80 -15.39 -0.57 -15.63
CA ALA A 80 -15.44 0.88 -15.82
C ALA A 80 -14.72 1.66 -14.71
N ILE A 81 -14.86 1.25 -13.45
CA ILE A 81 -14.15 1.87 -12.32
C ILE A 81 -12.65 1.59 -12.41
N MET A 82 -12.28 0.37 -12.81
CA MET A 82 -10.89 -0.04 -12.99
C MET A 82 -10.20 0.79 -14.08
N CYS A 83 -10.82 0.92 -15.26
CA CYS A 83 -10.28 1.70 -16.38
C CYS A 83 -10.12 3.17 -15.99
N LYS A 84 -11.17 3.78 -15.43
CA LYS A 84 -11.12 5.17 -14.99
C LYS A 84 -9.99 5.40 -13.96
N ARG A 85 -9.84 4.49 -13.00
CA ARG A 85 -8.80 4.61 -11.98
C ARG A 85 -7.38 4.46 -12.55
N PHE A 86 -7.23 3.59 -13.55
CA PHE A 86 -5.98 3.42 -14.27
C PHE A 86 -5.62 4.71 -15.04
N GLU A 87 -6.57 5.27 -15.78
CA GLU A 87 -6.43 6.53 -16.51
C GLU A 87 -6.12 7.72 -15.59
N ASP A 88 -6.83 7.84 -14.47
CA ASP A 88 -6.62 8.89 -13.46
C ASP A 88 -5.20 8.85 -12.84
N GLY A 89 -4.55 7.68 -12.86
CA GLY A 89 -3.19 7.50 -12.36
C GLY A 89 -2.10 7.60 -13.41
N LEU A 90 -2.44 7.73 -14.70
CA LEU A 90 -1.47 7.98 -15.76
C LEU A 90 -0.89 9.41 -15.66
N ASN A 91 0.28 9.62 -16.25
CA ASN A 91 0.86 10.95 -16.32
C ASN A 91 0.04 11.85 -17.28
N GLU A 92 -0.10 13.14 -16.95
CA GLU A 92 -0.90 14.11 -17.71
C GLU A 92 -0.49 14.17 -19.20
N ASP A 93 0.81 14.02 -19.48
CA ASP A 93 1.36 13.98 -20.84
C ASP A 93 0.82 12.79 -21.67
N ILE A 94 0.54 11.66 -21.01
CA ILE A 94 -0.02 10.46 -21.64
C ILE A 94 -1.54 10.56 -21.72
N THR A 95 -2.19 11.11 -20.69
CA THR A 95 -3.63 11.37 -20.70
C THR A 95 -4.02 12.29 -21.87
N LEU A 96 -3.19 13.31 -22.17
CA LEU A 96 -3.37 14.16 -23.35
C LEU A 96 -3.27 13.35 -24.65
N LEU A 97 -2.31 12.43 -24.75
CA LEU A 97 -2.14 11.58 -25.94
C LEU A 97 -3.34 10.62 -26.12
N VAL A 98 -3.83 10.01 -25.05
CA VAL A 98 -5.01 9.12 -25.08
C VAL A 98 -6.26 9.91 -25.48
N GLY A 99 -6.49 11.10 -24.90
CA GLY A 99 -7.62 11.95 -25.29
C GLY A 99 -7.56 12.42 -26.75
N ILE A 100 -6.36 12.65 -27.30
CA ILE A 100 -6.19 12.96 -28.73
C ILE A 100 -6.48 11.73 -29.60
N LEU A 101 -6.12 10.53 -29.15
CA LEU A 101 -6.37 9.29 -29.88
C LEU A 101 -7.86 8.89 -29.88
N GLU A 102 -8.61 9.19 -28.82
CA GLU A 102 -10.06 8.95 -28.75
C GLU A 102 -10.90 9.93 -29.60
N LEU A 103 -10.33 11.08 -29.97
CA LEU A 103 -11.01 12.12 -30.78
C LEU A 103 -10.95 11.86 -32.30
N LYS A 104 -10.88 10.61 -32.75
CA LYS A 104 -10.76 10.26 -34.17
C LYS A 104 -11.82 9.28 -34.66
#